data_AF-A0A954LQG6-F1
#
_entry.id   AF-A0A954LQG6-F1
#
_cell.length_a   1.000
_cell.length_b   1.000
_cell.length_c   1.000
_cell.angle_alpha   90.00
_cell.angle_beta   90.00
_cell.angle_gamma   90.00
#
_symmetry.space_group_name_H-M   'P 1'
#
loop_
_entity.id
_entity.type
_entity.pdbx_description
1 polymer ?
#
loop_
_entity_poly.entity_id
_entity_poly.type
_entity_poly.pdbx_seq_one_letter_code
_entity_poly.pdbx_strand_id
1 'polypeptide(L)'
;MNETELIQLVTLAQTGDRDAFGKLVQQFEQTVFATVFRRLRNHAEAVEVTQDVFIQAMRKLPQLREPARFAGWLRRIAVRMSINRAVRRPNESSRSPEMFGSMTDNTETPLADLMKSEEAVQVRGGLEKLR
;
A
#
# COMPACT_ATOMS: atom_id res chain seq x y z
N MET A 1 1.55 18.77 -25.50
CA MET A 1 2.97 18.58 -25.84
C MET A 1 3.10 17.94 -27.21
N ASN A 2 3.85 18.55 -28.12
CA ASN A 2 4.13 17.95 -29.44
C ASN A 2 5.36 17.02 -29.36
N GLU A 3 5.64 16.26 -30.42
CA GLU A 3 6.73 15.26 -30.41
C GLU A 3 8.12 15.89 -30.27
N THR A 4 8.37 17.02 -30.95
CA THR A 4 9.66 17.72 -30.89
C THR A 4 9.94 18.26 -29.49
N GLU A 5 8.95 18.88 -28.85
CA GLU A 5 9.01 19.39 -27.49
C GLU A 5 9.27 18.25 -26.49
N LEU A 6 8.58 17.11 -26.65
CA LEU A 6 8.83 15.92 -25.83
C LEU A 6 10.29 15.46 -25.93
N ILE A 7 10.81 15.31 -27.15
CA ILE A 7 12.19 14.87 -27.38
C ILE A 7 13.19 15.84 -26.73
N GLN A 8 12.97 17.14 -26.88
CA GLN A 8 13.82 18.17 -26.27
C GLN A 8 13.82 18.09 -24.75
N LEU A 9 12.65 18.04 -24.12
CA LEU A 9 12.51 17.93 -22.67
C LEU A 9 13.15 16.65 -22.13
N VAL A 10 12.97 15.53 -22.82
CA VAL A 10 13.59 14.26 -22.44
C VAL A 10 15.12 14.34 -22.54
N THR A 11 15.64 14.93 -23.61
CA THR A 11 17.10 15.07 -23.82
C THR A 11 17.73 15.96 -22.75
N LEU A 12 17.09 17.08 -22.38
CA LEU A 12 17.54 17.94 -21.28
C LEU A 12 17.45 17.22 -19.93
N ALA A 13 16.33 16.55 -19.66
CA ALA A 13 16.17 15.80 -18.41
C ALA A 13 17.19 14.65 -18.27
N GLN A 14 17.66 14.08 -19.38
CA GLN A 14 18.74 13.08 -19.38
C GLN A 14 20.09 13.64 -18.93
N THR A 15 20.35 14.93 -19.13
CA THR A 15 21.58 15.60 -18.67
C THR A 15 21.47 16.11 -17.23
N GLY A 16 20.34 15.89 -16.56
CA GLY A 16 20.11 16.29 -15.17
C GLY A 16 19.30 17.58 -15.00
N ASP A 17 18.75 18.14 -16.08
CA ASP A 17 17.86 19.30 -16.01
C ASP A 17 16.55 18.94 -15.27
N ARG A 18 16.42 19.47 -14.05
CA ARG A 18 15.27 19.22 -13.18
C ARG A 18 14.00 19.93 -13.64
N ASP A 19 14.11 21.08 -14.29
CA ASP A 19 12.96 21.85 -14.76
C ASP A 19 12.37 21.17 -16.00
N ALA A 20 13.22 20.65 -16.88
CA ALA A 20 12.79 19.82 -18.00
C ALA A 20 12.06 18.56 -17.52
N PHE A 21 12.60 17.88 -16.50
CA PHE A 21 11.92 16.74 -15.90
C PHE A 21 10.60 17.13 -15.23
N GLY A 22 10.54 18.28 -14.54
CA GLY A 22 9.32 18.80 -13.93
C GLY A 22 8.19 19.00 -14.94
N LYS A 23 8.49 19.53 -16.13
CA LYS A 23 7.53 19.65 -17.24
C LYS A 23 7.02 18.29 -17.72
N LEU A 24 7.89 17.29 -17.79
CA LEU A 24 7.49 15.91 -18.10
C LEU A 24 6.57 15.34 -17.01
N VAL A 25 6.87 15.57 -15.73
CA VAL A 25 6.01 15.14 -14.62
C VAL A 25 4.61 15.74 -14.77
N GLN A 26 4.50 17.07 -14.89
CA GLN A 26 3.23 17.77 -15.05
C GLN A 26 2.40 17.23 -16.24
N GLN A 27 3.06 16.94 -17.36
CA GLN A 27 2.38 16.43 -18.55
C GLN A 27 1.84 15.01 -18.40
N PHE A 28 2.54 14.14 -17.64
CA PHE A 28 2.23 12.71 -17.59
C PHE A 28 1.61 12.25 -16.26
N GLU A 29 1.58 13.09 -15.22
CA GLU A 29 1.11 12.73 -13.89
C GLU A 29 -0.28 12.11 -13.90
N GLN A 30 -1.26 12.76 -14.53
CA GLN A 30 -2.63 12.26 -14.56
C GLN A 30 -2.75 10.91 -15.29
N THR A 31 -1.94 10.68 -16.33
CA THR A 31 -1.94 9.43 -17.10
C THR A 31 -1.29 8.29 -16.31
N VAL A 32 -0.19 8.58 -15.60
CA VAL A 32 0.46 7.63 -14.71
C VAL A 32 -0.47 7.28 -13.56
N PHE A 33 -1.06 8.28 -12.92
CA PHE A 33 -2.03 8.09 -11.84
C PHE A 33 -3.20 7.20 -12.28
N ALA A 34 -3.83 7.50 -13.42
CA ALA A 34 -4.92 6.69 -13.96
C ALA A 34 -4.49 5.23 -14.23
N THR A 35 -3.26 5.03 -14.72
CA THR A 35 -2.71 3.69 -14.97
C THR A 35 -2.52 2.90 -13.68
N VAL A 36 -2.00 3.54 -12.63
CA VAL A 36 -1.76 2.95 -11.32
C VAL A 36 -3.10 2.68 -10.62
N PHE A 37 -3.98 3.68 -10.57
CA PHE A 37 -5.28 3.59 -9.91
C PHE A 37 -6.15 2.49 -10.50
N ARG A 38 -6.15 2.29 -11.83
CA ARG A 38 -6.89 1.20 -12.47
C ARG A 38 -6.52 -0.18 -11.93
N ARG A 39 -5.27 -0.37 -11.48
CA ARG A 39 -4.79 -1.64 -10.90
C ARG A 39 -4.98 -1.72 -9.40
N LEU A 40 -4.67 -0.65 -8.66
CA LEU A 40 -4.70 -0.68 -7.20
C LEU A 40 -6.10 -0.45 -6.60
N ARG A 41 -6.97 0.30 -7.30
CA ARG A 41 -8.31 0.69 -6.84
C ARG A 41 -8.34 1.33 -5.45
N ASN A 42 -7.20 1.87 -5.00
CA ASN A 42 -7.05 2.61 -3.77
C ASN A 42 -6.38 3.95 -4.11
N HIS A 43 -7.04 5.05 -3.73
CA HIS A 43 -6.59 6.41 -4.05
C HIS A 43 -5.24 6.75 -3.40
N ALA A 44 -5.11 6.52 -2.10
CA ALA A 44 -3.89 6.83 -1.36
C ALA A 44 -2.68 6.05 -1.89
N GLU A 45 -2.83 4.74 -2.12
CA GLU A 45 -1.76 3.93 -2.70
C GLU A 45 -1.43 4.35 -4.13
N ALA A 46 -2.44 4.76 -4.91
CA ALA A 46 -2.20 5.21 -6.28
C ALA A 46 -1.40 6.51 -6.32
N VAL A 47 -1.65 7.45 -5.40
CA VAL A 47 -0.86 8.69 -5.26
C VAL A 47 0.59 8.33 -4.93
N GLU A 48 0.80 7.49 -3.92
CA GLU A 48 2.14 7.09 -3.47
C GLU A 48 2.94 6.39 -4.59
N VAL A 49 2.34 5.39 -5.24
CA VAL A 49 3.01 4.65 -6.33
C VAL A 49 3.25 5.55 -7.55
N THR A 50 2.38 6.54 -7.82
CA THR A 50 2.62 7.52 -8.90
C THR A 50 3.88 8.32 -8.65
N GLN A 51 4.11 8.78 -7.42
CA GLN A 51 5.34 9.48 -7.07
C GLN A 51 6.56 8.58 -7.22
N ASP A 52 6.49 7.34 -6.71
CA ASP A 52 7.57 6.36 -6.84
C ASP A 52 7.91 6.07 -8.31
N VAL A 53 6.91 6.06 -9.21
CA VAL A 53 7.12 5.91 -10.65
C VAL A 53 7.97 7.04 -11.21
N PHE A 54 7.71 8.29 -10.84
CA PHE A 54 8.51 9.41 -11.31
C PHE A 54 9.92 9.44 -10.70
N ILE A 55 10.08 9.05 -9.43
CA ILE A 55 11.40 8.89 -8.81
C ILE A 55 12.21 7.83 -9.58
N GLN A 56 11.58 6.70 -9.89
CA GLN A 56 12.21 5.61 -10.65
C GLN A 56 12.48 6.01 -12.10
N ALA A 57 11.59 6.79 -12.72
CA ALA A 57 11.78 7.32 -14.06
C ALA A 57 12.98 8.26 -14.08
N MET A 58 13.08 9.23 -13.16
CA MET A 58 14.20 10.16 -13.08
C MET A 58 15.55 9.42 -13.00
N ARG A 59 15.63 8.39 -12.14
CA ARG A 59 16.85 7.57 -11.98
C ARG A 59 17.23 6.77 -13.24
N LYS A 60 16.25 6.37 -14.04
CA LYS A 60 16.45 5.51 -15.23
C LYS A 60 16.44 6.26 -16.55
N LEU A 61 16.04 7.52 -16.54
CA LEU A 61 15.90 8.33 -17.74
C LEU A 61 17.20 8.42 -18.57
N PRO A 62 18.40 8.51 -17.98
CA PRO A 62 19.66 8.47 -18.75
C PRO A 62 19.87 7.17 -19.56
N GLN A 63 19.15 6.09 -19.24
CA GLN A 63 19.23 4.81 -19.95
C GLN A 63 18.26 4.71 -21.14
N LEU A 64 17.34 5.67 -21.29
CA LEU A 64 16.38 5.70 -22.39
C LEU A 64 17.07 6.09 -23.70
N ARG A 65 17.26 5.14 -24.61
CA ARG A 65 18.00 5.39 -25.88
C ARG A 65 17.22 6.24 -26.89
N GLU A 66 15.90 6.12 -26.90
CA GLU A 66 15.03 6.78 -27.86
C GLU A 66 14.07 7.75 -27.13
N PRO A 67 14.35 9.06 -27.11
CA PRO A 67 13.54 10.05 -26.40
C PRO A 67 12.06 10.05 -26.80
N ALA A 68 11.76 9.82 -28.09
CA ALA A 68 10.39 9.73 -28.60
C ALA A 68 9.57 8.61 -27.96
N ARG A 69 10.22 7.58 -27.39
CA ARG A 69 9.55 6.45 -26.73
C ARG A 69 9.24 6.69 -25.24
N PHE A 70 9.49 7.89 -24.73
CA PHE A 70 9.32 8.22 -23.31
C PHE A 70 7.96 7.82 -22.75
N ALA A 71 6.85 8.16 -23.43
CA ALA A 71 5.51 7.85 -22.95
C ALA A 71 5.27 6.34 -22.76
N GLY A 72 5.68 5.52 -23.74
CA GLY A 72 5.58 4.06 -23.66
C GLY A 72 6.49 3.46 -22.61
N TRP A 73 7.71 4.00 -22.48
CA TRP A 73 8.68 3.59 -21.46
C TRP A 73 8.19 3.92 -20.04
N LEU A 74 7.67 5.13 -19.81
CA LEU A 74 7.11 5.56 -18.53
C LEU A 74 5.91 4.68 -18.14
N ARG A 75 5.02 4.39 -19.10
CA ARG A 75 3.89 3.48 -18.87
C ARG A 75 4.35 2.08 -18.44
N ARG A 76 5.45 1.54 -18.99
CA ARG A 76 6.01 0.25 -18.56
C ARG A 76 6.48 0.29 -17.10
N ILE A 77 7.11 1.38 -16.68
CA ILE A 77 7.50 1.59 -15.27
C ILE A 77 6.25 1.60 -14.39
N ALA A 78 5.25 2.42 -14.73
CA ALA A 78 4.00 2.53 -13.99
C ALA A 78 3.28 1.18 -13.81
N VAL A 79 3.14 0.42 -14.90
CA VAL A 79 2.52 -0.91 -14.88
C VAL A 79 3.30 -1.87 -13.98
N ARG A 80 4.63 -1.93 -14.13
CA ARG A 80 5.47 -2.82 -13.32
C ARG A 80 5.35 -2.52 -11.84
N MET A 81 5.40 -1.24 -11.46
CA MET A 81 5.33 -0.82 -10.05
C MET A 81 3.96 -1.07 -9.46
N SER A 82 2.89 -0.85 -10.22
CA SER A 82 1.53 -1.18 -9.82
C SER A 82 1.33 -2.68 -9.57
N ILE A 83 1.89 -3.54 -10.43
CA ILE A 83 1.83 -5.01 -10.25
C ILE A 83 2.59 -5.40 -8.98
N ASN A 84 3.81 -4.88 -8.80
CA ASN A 84 4.60 -5.16 -7.60
C ASN A 84 3.87 -4.75 -6.32
N ARG A 85 3.19 -3.60 -6.32
CA ARG A 85 2.39 -3.14 -5.17
C ARG A 85 1.19 -4.04 -4.93
N ALA A 86 0.45 -4.41 -5.99
CA ALA A 86 -0.71 -5.29 -5.88
C ALA A 86 -0.37 -6.68 -5.32
N VAL A 87 0.76 -7.27 -5.73
CA VAL A 87 1.21 -8.60 -5.25
C VAL A 87 1.68 -8.55 -3.79
N ARG A 88 2.21 -7.41 -3.34
CA ARG A 88 2.70 -7.22 -1.97
C ARG A 88 1.61 -6.80 -0.98
N ARG A 89 0.40 -6.51 -1.45
CA ARG A 89 -0.72 -6.20 -0.56
C ARG A 89 -1.00 -7.42 0.32
N PRO A 90 -0.93 -7.29 1.65
CA PRO A 90 -1.52 -8.28 2.54
C PRO A 90 -2.99 -8.44 2.13
N ASN A 91 -3.48 -9.67 2.02
CA ASN A 91 -4.88 -9.91 1.71
C ASN A 91 -5.74 -9.22 2.80
N GLU A 92 -6.31 -8.06 2.49
CA GLU A 92 -7.26 -7.38 3.41
C GLU A 92 -8.54 -8.19 3.55
N SER A 93 -8.79 -9.15 2.66
CA SER A 93 -9.80 -10.21 2.81
C SER A 93 -9.55 -11.14 4.01
N SER A 94 -8.35 -11.11 4.62
CA SER A 94 -8.08 -11.76 5.90
C SER A 94 -8.34 -10.85 7.11
N ARG A 95 -8.76 -9.60 6.89
CA ARG A 95 -9.08 -8.60 7.93
C ARG A 95 -10.57 -8.22 7.89
N SER A 96 -11.46 -9.20 7.75
CA SER A 96 -12.87 -8.97 8.06
C SER A 96 -12.99 -8.51 9.53
N PRO A 97 -13.73 -7.45 9.85
CA PRO A 97 -14.02 -7.04 11.24
C PRO A 97 -14.61 -8.18 12.08
N GLU A 98 -15.30 -9.11 11.40
CA GLU A 98 -15.85 -10.35 11.96
C GLU A 98 -14.78 -11.27 12.59
N MET A 99 -13.52 -11.20 12.13
CA MET A 99 -12.41 -11.96 12.72
C MET A 99 -11.87 -11.32 14.00
N PHE A 100 -12.06 -10.02 14.20
CA PHE A 100 -11.61 -9.32 15.41
C PHE A 100 -12.48 -9.67 16.62
N GLY A 101 -13.77 -9.97 16.39
CA GLY A 101 -14.70 -10.42 17.43
C GLY A 101 -14.46 -11.84 17.94
N SER A 102 -13.63 -12.64 17.27
CA SER A 102 -13.33 -14.01 17.70
C SER A 102 -12.17 -14.12 18.70
N MET A 103 -11.43 -13.04 18.96
CA MET A 103 -10.29 -13.03 19.90
C MET A 103 -10.60 -12.41 21.27
N THR A 104 -11.83 -12.00 21.55
CA THR A 104 -12.21 -11.41 22.85
C THR A 104 -13.04 -12.33 23.74
N ASP A 105 -13.00 -13.64 23.50
CA ASP A 105 -13.70 -14.63 24.35
C ASP A 105 -12.75 -15.46 25.22
N ASN A 106 -11.61 -14.90 25.63
CA ASN A 106 -10.91 -15.42 26.81
C ASN A 106 -11.40 -14.65 28.04
N THR A 107 -12.57 -15.06 28.54
CA THR A 107 -13.16 -14.59 29.80
C THR A 107 -12.42 -15.13 31.03
N GLU A 108 -11.09 -15.23 30.98
CA GLU A 108 -10.26 -15.45 32.17
C GLU A 108 -9.88 -14.08 32.74
N THR A 109 -10.86 -13.41 33.33
CA THR A 109 -10.61 -12.26 34.18
C THR A 109 -10.22 -12.76 35.57
N PRO A 110 -9.26 -12.14 36.27
CA PRO A 110 -8.89 -12.52 37.64
C PRO A 110 -10.08 -12.56 38.61
N LEU A 111 -11.14 -11.81 38.30
CA LEU A 111 -12.39 -11.77 39.06
C LEU A 111 -13.25 -13.03 38.85
N ALA A 112 -13.28 -13.59 37.64
CA ALA A 112 -13.97 -14.84 37.34
C ALA A 112 -13.32 -16.06 38.01
N ASP A 113 -11.98 -16.08 38.10
CA ASP A 113 -11.25 -17.12 38.84
C ASP A 113 -11.47 -17.03 40.35
N LEU A 114 -11.55 -15.81 40.89
CA LEU A 114 -11.84 -15.59 42.30
C LEU A 114 -13.23 -16.13 42.69
N MET A 115 -14.25 -15.85 41.87
CA MET A 115 -15.62 -16.33 42.10
C MET A 115 -15.74 -17.86 42.07
N LYS A 116 -15.04 -18.54 41.15
CA LYS A 116 -14.99 -20.01 41.11
C LYS A 116 -14.34 -20.60 42.37
N SER A 117 -13.32 -19.93 42.89
CA SER A 117 -12.63 -20.37 44.10
C SER A 117 -13.49 -20.18 45.38
N GLU A 118 -14.35 -19.16 45.43
CA GLU A 118 -15.28 -18.93 46.54
C GLU A 118 -16.40 -19.98 46.60
N GLU A 119 -16.98 -20.35 45.44
CA GLU A 119 -18.02 -21.38 45.37
C GLU A 119 -17.51 -22.74 45.87
N ALA A 120 -16.27 -23.11 45.53
CA ALA A 120 -15.67 -24.37 45.97
C ALA A 120 -15.45 -24.45 47.49
N VAL A 121 -15.23 -23.30 48.15
CA VAL A 121 -15.08 -23.21 49.61
C VAL A 121 -16.43 -23.35 50.32
N GLN A 122 -17.50 -22.77 49.76
CA GLN A 122 -18.86 -22.86 50.34
C GLN A 122 -19.44 -24.29 50.25
N VAL A 123 -19.18 -25.00 49.15
CA VAL A 123 -19.66 -26.39 48.96
C VAL A 123 -19.02 -27.34 49.97
N ARG A 124 -17.73 -27.18 50.29
CA ARG A 124 -17.05 -28.01 51.31
C ARG A 124 -17.52 -27.69 52.73
N GLY A 125 -17.72 -26.41 53.06
CA GLY A 125 -18.23 -26.01 54.38
C GLY A 125 -19.68 -26.45 54.65
N GLY A 126 -20.50 -26.60 53.60
CA GLY A 126 -21.86 -27.14 53.72
C GLY A 126 -21.92 -28.63 54.04
N LEU A 127 -20.96 -29.42 53.54
CA LEU A 127 -20.89 -30.87 53.78
C LEU A 127 -20.43 -31.23 55.20
N GLU A 128 -19.67 -30.36 55.87
CA GLU A 128 -19.28 -30.57 57.27
C GLU A 128 -20.39 -30.27 58.28
N LYS A 129 -21.39 -29.45 57.91
CA LYS A 129 -22.53 -29.10 58.79
C LYS A 129 -23.65 -30.16 58.81
N LEU A 130 -23.52 -31.23 58.02
CA LEU A 130 -24.50 -32.31 57.91
C LEU A 130 -24.00 -33.64 58.51
N ARG A 131 -22.98 -33.60 59.38
CA ARG A 131 -22.51 -34.76 60.14
C ARG A 131 -22.89 -34.65 61.62
#